data_AF-A0A952NVS1-F1
#
_entry.id   AF-A0A952NVS1-F1
#
_cell.length_a   1.000
_cell.length_b   1.000
_cell.length_c   1.000
_cell.angle_alpha   90.00
_cell.angle_beta   90.00
_cell.angle_gamma   90.00
#
_symmetry.space_group_name_H-M   'P 1'
#
loop_
_entity.id
_entity.type
_entity.pdbx_description
1 polymer ?
#
loop_
_entity_poly.entity_id
_entity_poly.type
_entity_poly.pdbx_seq_one_letter_code
_entity_poly.pdbx_strand_id
1 'polypeptide(L)'
;MNSRSAPILQHILLETAERRHRGEHLMMVFDLDSTLFDVSPRIQRILHDFAGQADIVALDPVNAALLASLKAERHDWGIRTIVERAGLHLKNPELINRAREFWIRHFFSNEYLRFDQPLPGAVDFVRFVEALGVKLIYLTGRDTSKMLSGSLEGLRAHRFPLAADGAELVMKPATGIEDHAFKEQWFDAIPKGTHGKIWFYENEPVNLDKIRVRHPEVELIFVDTTHSRKMPSPSDLRTIDDFRVDWAALAKSLPPIYTNFIPR
;
A
#
# COMPACT_ATOMS: atom_id res chain seq x y z
N MET A 1 14.99 -2.60 -17.09
CA MET A 1 13.64 -2.65 -17.69
C MET A 1 12.96 -1.35 -17.32
N ASN A 2 12.51 -0.56 -18.30
CA ASN A 2 11.73 0.64 -18.01
C ASN A 2 10.41 0.20 -17.37
N SER A 3 10.12 0.71 -16.17
CA SER A 3 8.87 0.41 -15.45
C SER A 3 7.68 0.84 -16.32
N ARG A 4 6.65 -0.02 -16.45
CA ARG A 4 5.39 0.35 -17.11
C ARG A 4 4.70 1.51 -16.40
N SER A 5 5.03 1.71 -15.13
CA SER A 5 4.51 2.77 -14.28
C SER A 5 5.02 4.15 -14.67
N ALA A 6 6.27 4.26 -15.14
CA ALA A 6 6.92 5.56 -15.31
C ALA A 6 6.17 6.52 -16.26
N PRO A 7 5.73 6.13 -17.47
CA PRO A 7 4.97 7.02 -18.34
C PRO A 7 3.61 7.45 -17.75
N ILE A 8 2.93 6.53 -17.05
CA ILE A 8 1.63 6.80 -16.42
C ILE A 8 1.79 7.83 -15.30
N LEU A 9 2.77 7.61 -14.42
CA LEU A 9 3.05 8.51 -13.30
C LEU A 9 3.55 9.86 -13.78
N GLN A 10 4.39 9.92 -14.82
CA GLN A 10 4.81 11.18 -15.44
C GLN A 10 3.60 11.98 -15.96
N HIS A 11 2.69 11.32 -16.68
CA HIS A 11 1.48 11.97 -17.16
C HIS A 11 0.63 12.51 -16.01
N ILE A 12 0.45 11.74 -14.93
CA ILE A 12 -0.28 12.20 -13.74
C ILE A 12 0.40 13.40 -13.08
N LEU A 13 1.73 13.38 -12.93
CA LEU A 13 2.47 14.49 -12.31
C LEU A 13 2.44 15.76 -13.16
N LEU A 14 2.50 15.64 -14.49
CA LEU A 14 2.34 16.78 -15.40
C LEU A 14 0.93 17.36 -15.31
N GLU A 15 -0.11 16.52 -15.39
CA GLU A 15 -1.50 16.96 -15.21
C GLU A 15 -1.68 17.65 -13.86
N THR A 16 -1.11 17.09 -12.80
CA THR A 16 -1.16 17.64 -11.44
C THR A 16 -0.50 19.01 -11.39
N ALA A 17 0.72 19.15 -11.91
CA ALA A 17 1.46 20.40 -11.92
C ALA A 17 0.73 21.51 -12.70
N GLU A 18 0.16 21.18 -13.86
CA GLU A 18 -0.62 22.11 -14.68
C GLU A 18 -1.91 22.57 -13.98
N ARG A 19 -2.67 21.64 -13.40
CA ARG A 19 -3.88 21.95 -12.62
C ARG A 19 -3.56 22.82 -11.40
N ARG A 20 -2.49 22.49 -10.66
CA ARG A 20 -2.02 23.31 -9.54
C ARG A 20 -1.59 24.70 -9.98
N HIS A 21 -0.92 24.81 -11.13
CA HIS A 21 -0.52 26.11 -11.67
C HIS A 21 -1.72 27.00 -12.02
N ARG A 22 -2.86 26.40 -12.42
CA ARG A 22 -4.14 27.11 -12.61
C ARG A 22 -4.89 27.43 -11.31
N GLY A 23 -4.34 27.06 -10.16
CA GLY A 23 -4.94 27.29 -8.85
C GLY A 23 -5.99 26.26 -8.42
N GLU A 24 -6.14 25.13 -9.12
CA GLU A 24 -7.11 24.09 -8.75
C GLU A 24 -6.71 23.41 -7.42
N HIS A 25 -7.68 23.18 -6.53
CA HIS A 25 -7.48 22.34 -5.34
C HIS A 25 -7.51 20.87 -5.74
N LEU A 26 -6.44 20.14 -5.44
CA LEU A 26 -6.27 18.75 -5.83
C LEU A 26 -6.05 17.86 -4.60
N MET A 27 -6.45 16.60 -4.71
CA MET A 27 -6.23 15.59 -3.68
C MET A 27 -5.66 14.30 -4.26
N MET A 28 -4.67 13.71 -3.59
CA MET A 28 -4.25 12.34 -3.85
C MET A 28 -4.39 11.49 -2.59
N VAL A 29 -5.08 10.37 -2.74
CA VAL A 29 -5.41 9.42 -1.69
C VAL A 29 -4.64 8.13 -1.98
N PHE A 30 -3.96 7.58 -0.97
CA PHE A 30 -3.17 6.36 -1.10
C PHE A 30 -3.57 5.36 -0.02
N ASP A 31 -3.81 4.10 -0.41
CA ASP A 31 -3.73 3.01 0.56
C ASP A 31 -2.27 2.75 1.01
N LEU A 32 -2.08 2.01 2.09
CA LEU A 32 -0.76 1.64 2.60
C LEU A 32 -0.34 0.21 2.23
N ASP A 33 -1.13 -0.80 2.59
CA ASP A 33 -0.70 -2.20 2.56
C ASP A 33 -0.73 -2.73 1.14
N SER A 34 0.44 -3.06 0.61
CA SER A 34 0.61 -3.45 -0.80
C SER A 34 0.36 -2.31 -1.80
N THR A 35 -0.02 -1.12 -1.36
CA THR A 35 -0.08 0.09 -2.19
C THR A 35 1.19 0.94 -2.04
N LEU A 36 1.42 1.61 -0.91
CA LEU A 36 2.68 2.34 -0.69
C LEU A 36 3.79 1.46 -0.10
N PHE A 37 3.42 0.40 0.60
CA PHE A 37 4.34 -0.51 1.28
C PHE A 37 4.26 -1.93 0.72
N ASP A 38 5.41 -2.52 0.45
CA ASP A 38 5.59 -3.97 0.35
C ASP A 38 5.53 -4.60 1.75
N VAL A 39 4.53 -5.46 1.94
CA VAL A 39 4.27 -6.14 3.21
C VAL A 39 4.87 -7.55 3.27
N SER A 40 5.48 -8.02 2.17
CA SER A 40 6.09 -9.36 2.14
C SER A 40 7.21 -9.54 3.18
N PRO A 41 8.07 -8.55 3.50
CA PRO A 41 9.07 -8.74 4.54
C PRO A 41 8.45 -8.89 5.94
N ARG A 42 7.33 -8.20 6.21
CA ARG A 42 6.53 -8.38 7.43
C ARG A 42 5.99 -9.81 7.53
N ILE A 43 5.39 -10.33 6.45
CA ILE A 43 4.88 -11.71 6.41
C ILE A 43 6.02 -12.71 6.66
N GLN A 44 7.14 -12.55 5.97
CA GLN A 44 8.30 -13.42 6.11
C GLN A 44 8.81 -13.44 7.55
N ARG A 45 8.97 -12.26 8.16
CA ARG A 45 9.48 -12.17 9.53
C ARG A 45 8.56 -12.87 10.53
N ILE A 46 7.25 -12.68 10.40
CA ILE A 46 6.26 -13.35 11.26
C ILE A 46 6.36 -14.88 11.13
N LEU A 47 6.52 -15.40 9.90
CA LEU A 47 6.71 -16.83 9.67
C LEU A 47 8.01 -17.36 10.28
N HIS A 48 9.10 -16.59 10.16
CA HIS A 48 10.40 -16.97 10.73
C HIS A 48 10.35 -16.99 12.26
N ASP A 49 9.70 -16.01 12.88
CA ASP A 49 9.55 -15.96 14.33
C ASP A 49 8.67 -17.10 14.86
N PHE A 50 7.57 -17.43 14.16
CA PHE A 50 6.77 -18.62 14.46
C PHE A 50 7.61 -19.90 14.39
N ALA A 51 8.35 -20.07 13.29
CA ALA A 51 9.17 -21.26 13.06
C ALA A 51 10.31 -21.42 14.08
N GLY A 52 10.76 -20.32 14.69
CA GLY A 52 11.81 -20.31 15.71
C GLY A 52 11.34 -20.59 17.13
N GLN A 53 10.04 -20.74 17.39
CA GLN A 53 9.53 -21.01 18.73
C GLN A 53 9.95 -22.41 19.22
N ALA A 54 10.36 -22.51 20.48
CA ALA A 54 10.91 -23.75 21.03
C ALA A 54 9.94 -24.93 20.98
N ASP A 55 8.65 -24.69 21.22
CA ASP A 55 7.59 -25.70 21.11
C ASP A 55 7.33 -26.12 19.65
N ILE A 56 7.44 -25.19 18.70
CA ILE A 56 7.32 -25.48 17.27
C ILE A 56 8.51 -26.31 16.76
N VAL A 57 9.74 -25.94 17.16
CA VAL A 57 10.95 -26.71 16.83
C VAL A 57 10.91 -28.10 17.46
N ALA A 58 10.43 -28.23 18.70
CA ALA A 58 10.28 -29.52 19.36
C ALA A 58 9.20 -30.40 18.72
N LEU A 59 8.12 -29.79 18.23
CA LEU A 59 7.02 -30.51 17.58
C LEU A 59 7.43 -31.11 16.23
N ASP A 60 8.10 -30.32 15.39
CA ASP A 60 8.47 -30.74 14.03
C ASP A 60 9.72 -29.97 13.53
N PRO A 61 10.93 -30.41 13.90
CA PRO A 61 12.16 -29.67 13.62
C PRO A 61 12.45 -29.53 12.13
N VAL A 62 12.04 -30.51 11.31
CA VAL A 62 12.28 -30.49 9.86
C VAL A 62 11.40 -29.44 9.19
N ASN A 63 10.10 -29.45 9.45
CA ASN A 63 9.20 -28.47 8.83
C ASN A 63 9.34 -27.08 9.48
N ALA A 64 9.72 -26.98 10.75
CA ALA A 64 10.10 -25.71 11.38
C ALA A 64 11.31 -25.08 10.68
N ALA A 65 12.38 -25.85 10.44
CA ALA A 65 13.54 -25.36 9.69
C ALA A 65 13.18 -24.94 8.26
N LEU A 66 12.29 -25.67 7.59
CA LEU A 66 11.81 -25.30 6.27
C LEU A 66 11.03 -23.97 6.32
N LEU A 67 10.08 -23.81 7.25
CA LEU A 67 9.32 -22.56 7.46
C LEU A 67 10.26 -21.37 7.72
N ALA A 68 11.30 -21.55 8.53
CA ALA A 68 12.30 -20.52 8.85
C ALA A 68 13.16 -20.11 7.63
N SER A 69 13.19 -20.94 6.58
CA SER A 69 13.92 -20.66 5.33
C SER A 69 13.05 -20.02 4.25
N LEU A 70 11.72 -20.03 4.39
CA LEU A 70 10.82 -19.57 3.36
C LEU A 70 10.98 -18.08 3.11
N LYS A 71 10.82 -17.69 1.84
CA LYS A 71 10.78 -16.28 1.43
C LYS A 71 9.36 -15.91 1.03
N ALA A 72 8.90 -14.79 1.54
CA ALA A 72 7.70 -14.15 1.04
C ALA A 72 8.05 -13.34 -0.20
N GLU A 73 7.21 -13.41 -1.22
CA GLU A 73 7.29 -12.63 -2.44
C GLU A 73 6.22 -11.54 -2.41
N ARG A 74 6.45 -10.44 -3.12
CA ARG A 74 5.52 -9.30 -3.17
C ARG A 74 4.10 -9.68 -3.62
N HIS A 75 3.96 -10.73 -4.44
CA HIS A 75 2.68 -11.20 -4.98
C HIS A 75 2.00 -12.25 -4.09
N ASP A 76 2.60 -12.60 -2.95
CA ASP A 76 1.99 -13.51 -1.98
C ASP A 76 0.86 -12.81 -1.22
N TRP A 77 -0.25 -13.51 -1.07
CA TRP A 77 -1.37 -13.03 -0.27
C TRP A 77 -1.48 -13.87 1.01
N GLY A 78 -0.99 -13.27 2.10
CA GLY A 78 -0.83 -13.96 3.38
C GLY A 78 0.20 -15.09 3.31
N ILE A 79 0.09 -16.04 4.25
CA ILE A 79 1.05 -17.15 4.35
C ILE A 79 0.71 -18.36 3.49
N ARG A 80 -0.53 -18.45 3.00
CA ARG A 80 -1.03 -19.65 2.30
C ARG A 80 -0.21 -19.91 1.03
N THR A 81 -0.03 -18.90 0.19
CA THR A 81 0.68 -19.04 -1.09
C THR A 81 2.15 -19.42 -0.87
N ILE A 82 2.78 -18.90 0.19
CA ILE A 82 4.15 -19.21 0.58
C ILE A 82 4.29 -20.69 0.95
N VAL A 83 3.39 -21.19 1.79
CA VAL A 83 3.36 -22.59 2.26
C VAL A 83 2.98 -23.56 1.14
N GLU A 84 2.08 -23.15 0.24
CA GLU A 84 1.70 -23.91 -0.95
C GLU A 84 2.87 -24.06 -1.92
N ARG A 85 3.56 -22.96 -2.24
CA ARG A 85 4.77 -22.95 -3.08
C ARG A 85 5.89 -23.83 -2.50
N ALA A 86 5.98 -23.93 -1.18
CA ALA A 86 6.93 -24.81 -0.49
C ALA A 86 6.50 -26.29 -0.39
N GLY A 87 5.27 -26.63 -0.81
CA GLY A 87 4.72 -27.99 -0.69
C GLY A 87 4.47 -28.44 0.75
N LEU A 88 4.38 -27.52 1.71
CA LEU A 88 4.24 -27.81 3.14
C LEU A 88 2.79 -28.08 3.57
N HIS A 89 1.83 -27.45 2.91
CA HIS A 89 0.39 -27.57 3.20
C HIS A 89 -0.14 -29.01 3.20
N LEU A 90 0.47 -29.91 2.42
CA LEU A 90 0.09 -31.33 2.34
C LEU A 90 0.78 -32.20 3.39
N LYS A 91 1.86 -31.70 4.03
CA LYS A 91 2.74 -32.49 4.89
C LYS A 91 2.37 -32.40 6.36
N ASN A 92 1.96 -31.22 6.83
CA ASN A 92 1.60 -31.01 8.24
C ASN A 92 0.52 -29.93 8.41
N PRO A 93 -0.77 -30.26 8.23
CA PRO A 93 -1.87 -29.31 8.32
C PRO A 93 -2.00 -28.63 9.69
N GLU A 94 -1.65 -29.32 10.79
CA GLU A 94 -1.71 -28.75 12.14
C GLU A 94 -0.68 -27.62 12.32
N LEU A 95 0.57 -27.85 11.92
CA LEU A 95 1.62 -26.84 11.95
C LEU A 95 1.24 -25.60 11.13
N ILE A 96 0.65 -25.81 9.95
CA ILE A 96 0.21 -24.71 9.08
C ILE A 96 -0.97 -23.93 9.68
N ASN A 97 -1.89 -24.61 10.36
CA ASN A 97 -2.97 -23.93 11.09
C ASN A 97 -2.43 -23.08 12.23
N ARG A 98 -1.48 -23.60 13.03
CA ARG A 98 -0.80 -22.82 14.08
C ARG A 98 -0.04 -21.62 13.50
N ALA A 99 0.66 -21.81 12.38
CA ALA A 99 1.36 -20.72 11.68
C ALA A 99 0.37 -19.63 11.22
N ARG A 100 -0.81 -20.03 10.72
CA ARG A 100 -1.87 -19.12 10.30
C ARG A 100 -2.43 -18.32 11.47
N GLU A 101 -2.71 -18.98 12.58
CA GLU A 101 -3.21 -18.31 13.79
C GLU A 101 -2.20 -17.31 14.35
N PHE A 102 -0.92 -17.70 14.39
CA PHE A 102 0.17 -16.81 14.75
C PHE A 102 0.23 -15.62 13.79
N TRP A 103 0.20 -15.88 12.48
CA TRP A 103 0.23 -14.82 11.49
C TRP A 103 -0.94 -13.83 11.61
N ILE A 104 -2.18 -14.30 11.77
CA ILE A 104 -3.35 -13.42 11.94
C ILE A 104 -3.19 -12.54 13.18
N ARG A 105 -2.67 -13.10 14.28
CA ARG A 105 -2.48 -12.38 15.54
C ARG A 105 -1.46 -11.23 15.41
N HIS A 106 -0.37 -11.48 14.69
CA HIS A 106 0.77 -10.55 14.63
C HIS A 106 0.74 -9.61 13.41
N PHE A 107 0.17 -10.03 12.27
CA PHE A 107 0.14 -9.23 11.05
C PHE A 107 -0.67 -7.93 11.21
N PHE A 108 -1.78 -8.00 11.96
CA PHE A 108 -2.66 -6.87 12.26
C PHE A 108 -2.31 -6.19 13.60
N SER A 109 -1.01 -6.01 13.85
CA SER A 109 -0.48 -5.40 15.08
C SER A 109 0.66 -4.43 14.78
N ASN A 110 0.94 -3.52 15.71
CA ASN A 110 2.06 -2.58 15.61
C ASN A 110 3.44 -3.27 15.50
N GLU A 111 3.61 -4.42 16.15
CA GLU A 111 4.90 -5.07 16.41
C GLU A 111 5.74 -5.32 15.14
N TYR A 112 5.07 -5.74 14.07
CA TYR A 112 5.73 -6.15 12.84
C TYR A 112 5.68 -5.11 11.71
N LEU A 113 5.04 -3.95 11.92
CA LEU A 113 4.93 -2.92 10.86
C LEU A 113 6.28 -2.31 10.48
N ARG A 114 7.25 -2.30 11.40
CA ARG A 114 8.64 -1.87 11.15
C ARG A 114 9.35 -2.65 10.03
N PHE A 115 8.82 -3.81 9.63
CA PHE A 115 9.39 -4.61 8.53
C PHE A 115 8.84 -4.23 7.17
N ASP A 116 7.72 -3.50 7.10
CA ASP A 116 7.19 -3.00 5.84
C ASP A 116 8.22 -2.10 5.14
N GLN A 117 8.33 -2.25 3.82
CA GLN A 117 9.26 -1.49 2.99
C GLN A 117 8.51 -0.68 1.94
N PRO A 118 8.82 0.60 1.69
CA PRO A 118 8.16 1.34 0.63
C PRO A 118 8.31 0.64 -0.73
N LEU A 119 7.29 0.70 -1.59
CA LEU A 119 7.46 0.32 -2.98
C LEU A 119 8.52 1.22 -3.64
N PRO A 120 9.27 0.72 -4.65
CA PRO A 120 10.25 1.52 -5.36
C PRO A 120 9.67 2.85 -5.85
N GLY A 121 10.31 3.96 -5.50
CA GLY A 121 9.89 5.32 -5.87
C GLY A 121 8.73 5.92 -5.06
N ALA A 122 8.10 5.17 -4.14
CA ALA A 122 6.89 5.63 -3.45
C ALA A 122 7.13 6.87 -2.59
N VAL A 123 8.24 6.90 -1.85
CA VAL A 123 8.62 8.04 -1.01
C VAL A 123 8.84 9.28 -1.87
N ASP A 124 9.64 9.17 -2.92
CA ASP A 124 9.96 10.29 -3.82
C ASP A 124 8.73 10.82 -4.54
N PHE A 125 7.86 9.92 -5.00
CA PHE A 125 6.60 10.28 -5.65
C PHE A 125 5.70 11.09 -4.71
N VAL A 126 5.43 10.57 -3.50
CA VAL A 126 4.51 11.23 -2.57
C VAL A 126 5.09 12.56 -2.07
N ARG A 127 6.40 12.65 -1.83
CA ARG A 127 7.05 13.92 -1.47
C ARG A 127 7.01 14.95 -2.59
N PHE A 128 7.17 14.52 -3.84
CA PHE A 128 7.03 15.42 -4.97
C PHE A 128 5.59 15.96 -5.08
N VAL A 129 4.59 15.09 -4.90
CA VAL A 129 3.18 15.50 -4.85
C VAL A 129 2.90 16.48 -3.70
N GLU A 130 3.47 16.26 -2.51
CA GLU A 130 3.40 17.22 -1.40
C GLU A 130 3.96 18.58 -1.81
N ALA A 131 5.13 18.61 -2.46
CA ALA A 131 5.79 19.84 -2.91
C ALA A 131 5.00 20.60 -3.99
N LEU A 132 4.13 19.93 -4.75
CA LEU A 132 3.16 20.57 -5.66
C LEU A 132 1.99 21.25 -4.91
N GLY A 133 1.91 21.10 -3.58
CA GLY A 133 0.83 21.64 -2.75
C GLY A 133 -0.50 20.92 -2.98
N VAL A 134 -0.44 19.62 -3.23
CA VAL A 134 -1.62 18.74 -3.35
C VAL A 134 -2.02 18.23 -1.97
N LYS A 135 -3.31 18.17 -1.67
CA LYS A 135 -3.79 17.58 -0.41
C LYS A 135 -3.51 16.06 -0.43
N LEU A 136 -2.76 15.58 0.55
CA LEU A 136 -2.37 14.18 0.66
C LEU A 136 -3.17 13.47 1.75
N ILE A 137 -3.69 12.29 1.44
CA ILE A 137 -4.37 11.42 2.40
C ILE A 137 -3.80 10.01 2.30
N TYR A 138 -3.46 9.41 3.44
CA TYR A 138 -3.28 7.97 3.56
C TYR A 138 -4.57 7.34 4.09
N LEU A 139 -5.33 6.65 3.24
CA LEU A 139 -6.60 6.03 3.57
C LEU A 139 -6.43 4.51 3.63
N THR A 140 -6.28 3.97 4.84
CA THR A 140 -5.88 2.57 5.05
C THR A 140 -6.89 1.76 5.84
N GLY A 141 -7.03 0.49 5.45
CA GLY A 141 -7.82 -0.51 6.18
C GLY A 141 -7.23 -0.96 7.52
N ARG A 142 -6.01 -0.50 7.87
CA ARG A 142 -5.39 -0.76 9.17
C ARG A 142 -6.29 -0.23 10.31
N ASP A 143 -6.39 -1.03 11.37
CA ASP A 143 -7.19 -0.71 12.56
C ASP A 143 -6.46 0.27 13.48
N THR A 144 -7.13 1.35 13.86
CA THR A 144 -6.55 2.42 14.70
C THR A 144 -6.09 1.91 16.07
N SER A 145 -6.87 1.05 16.73
CA SER A 145 -6.57 0.56 18.08
C SER A 145 -5.33 -0.35 18.13
N LYS A 146 -5.02 -1.06 17.03
CA LYS A 146 -3.94 -2.05 16.98
C LYS A 146 -2.72 -1.63 16.18
N MET A 147 -2.86 -0.65 15.28
CA MET A 147 -1.86 -0.38 14.24
C MET A 147 -1.49 1.10 14.10
N LEU A 148 -2.09 2.02 14.87
CA LEU A 148 -1.83 3.46 14.72
C LEU A 148 -0.36 3.83 14.96
N SER A 149 0.20 3.43 16.11
CA SER A 149 1.56 3.86 16.48
C SER A 149 2.61 3.32 15.53
N GLY A 150 2.52 2.05 15.13
CA GLY A 150 3.45 1.43 14.19
C GLY A 150 3.28 1.96 12.76
N SER A 151 2.06 2.34 12.35
CA SER A 151 1.86 2.99 11.04
C SER A 151 2.48 4.38 10.99
N LEU A 152 2.29 5.18 12.05
CA LEU A 152 2.93 6.49 12.17
C LEU A 152 4.45 6.37 12.24
N GLU A 153 4.98 5.40 12.99
CA GLU A 153 6.42 5.15 13.07
C GLU A 153 7.00 4.76 11.70
N GLY A 154 6.35 3.84 10.98
CA GLY A 154 6.79 3.41 9.65
C GLY A 154 6.80 4.56 8.63
N LEU A 155 5.71 5.35 8.57
CA LEU A 155 5.64 6.52 7.70
C LEU A 155 6.75 7.54 8.02
N ARG A 156 7.01 7.82 9.31
CA ARG A 156 8.10 8.71 9.74
C ARG A 156 9.49 8.15 9.40
N ALA A 157 9.73 6.88 9.69
CA ALA A 157 11.02 6.22 9.47
C ALA A 157 11.43 6.26 7.99
N HIS A 158 10.45 6.10 7.09
CA HIS A 158 10.64 6.16 5.64
C HIS A 158 10.48 7.56 5.05
N ARG A 159 10.30 8.60 5.89
CA ARG A 159 10.19 10.02 5.51
C ARG A 159 9.03 10.31 4.55
N PHE A 160 7.93 9.58 4.69
CA PHE A 160 6.67 9.98 4.08
C PHE A 160 6.16 11.27 4.76
N PRO A 161 5.57 12.20 3.99
CA PRO A 161 4.84 13.36 4.52
C PRO A 161 3.85 12.98 5.63
N LEU A 162 3.82 13.71 6.75
CA LEU A 162 2.81 13.54 7.80
C LEU A 162 2.46 14.91 8.40
N ALA A 163 1.17 15.15 8.65
CA ALA A 163 0.64 16.44 9.14
C ALA A 163 1.27 16.90 10.47
N ALA A 164 1.42 18.21 10.72
CA ALA A 164 0.33 19.20 10.82
C ALA A 164 -0.27 19.77 9.51
N ASP A 165 0.52 20.08 8.47
CA ASP A 165 0.03 20.60 7.17
C ASP A 165 0.39 19.71 5.96
N GLY A 166 0.97 18.52 6.22
CA GLY A 166 1.32 17.49 5.23
C GLY A 166 0.18 16.50 4.96
N ALA A 167 0.48 15.20 4.91
CA ALA A 167 -0.53 14.17 4.69
C ALA A 167 -1.29 13.78 5.97
N GLU A 168 -2.60 13.57 5.85
CA GLU A 168 -3.46 13.03 6.92
C GLU A 168 -3.49 11.50 6.86
N LEU A 169 -3.30 10.84 8.02
CA LEU A 169 -3.48 9.39 8.15
C LEU A 169 -4.91 9.09 8.61
N VAL A 170 -5.71 8.49 7.73
CA VAL A 170 -7.09 8.08 7.99
C VAL A 170 -7.15 6.56 8.06
N MET A 171 -7.49 6.05 9.24
CA MET A 171 -7.47 4.63 9.57
C MET A 171 -8.86 4.11 9.89
N LYS A 172 -9.04 2.81 9.68
CA LYS A 172 -10.28 2.14 10.05
C LYS A 172 -10.46 2.17 11.58
N PRO A 173 -11.63 2.56 12.09
CA PRO A 173 -11.80 2.75 13.54
C PRO A 173 -11.89 1.42 14.31
N ALA A 174 -12.32 0.32 13.66
CA ALA A 174 -12.40 -1.00 14.27
C ALA A 174 -12.25 -2.14 13.26
N THR A 175 -11.76 -3.30 13.73
CA THR A 175 -11.43 -4.47 12.89
C THR A 175 -12.65 -5.03 12.15
N GLY A 176 -13.84 -4.99 12.76
CA GLY A 176 -15.08 -5.57 12.23
C GLY A 176 -15.76 -4.76 11.11
N ILE A 177 -15.21 -3.60 10.75
CA ILE A 177 -15.71 -2.81 9.62
C ILE A 177 -15.06 -3.36 8.35
N GLU A 178 -15.85 -3.59 7.31
CA GLU A 178 -15.33 -3.98 6.00
C GLU A 178 -14.55 -2.82 5.37
N ASP A 179 -13.38 -3.12 4.80
CA ASP A 179 -12.47 -2.09 4.29
C ASP A 179 -13.09 -1.21 3.21
N HIS A 180 -13.73 -1.82 2.21
CA HIS A 180 -14.43 -1.08 1.14
C HIS A 180 -15.51 -0.14 1.68
N ALA A 181 -16.33 -0.61 2.64
CA ALA A 181 -17.40 0.20 3.23
C ALA A 181 -16.86 1.41 3.99
N PHE A 182 -15.76 1.24 4.72
CA PHE A 182 -15.06 2.33 5.37
C PHE A 182 -14.55 3.38 4.38
N LYS A 183 -13.91 2.94 3.27
CA LYS A 183 -13.39 3.84 2.25
C LYS A 183 -14.51 4.57 1.50
N GLU A 184 -15.59 3.88 1.13
CA GLU A 184 -16.79 4.48 0.54
C GLU A 184 -17.36 5.59 1.44
N GLN A 185 -17.52 5.32 2.73
CA GLN A 185 -18.01 6.31 3.69
C GLN A 185 -17.08 7.52 3.82
N TRP A 186 -15.76 7.32 3.73
CA TRP A 186 -14.81 8.42 3.77
C TRP A 186 -14.92 9.31 2.52
N PHE A 187 -15.05 8.71 1.33
CA PHE A 187 -15.26 9.48 0.09
C PHE A 187 -16.61 10.21 0.07
N ASP A 188 -17.67 9.60 0.61
CA ASP A 188 -18.99 10.25 0.78
C ASP A 188 -18.92 11.55 1.61
N ALA A 189 -17.99 11.62 2.55
CA ALA A 189 -17.83 12.78 3.41
C ALA A 189 -17.08 13.95 2.73
N ILE A 190 -16.48 13.74 1.55
CA ILE A 190 -15.80 14.81 0.83
C ILE A 190 -16.85 15.75 0.21
N PRO A 191 -16.83 17.05 0.52
CA PRO A 191 -17.82 17.97 -0.04
C PRO A 191 -17.65 18.08 -1.56
N LYS A 192 -18.73 17.82 -2.30
CA LYS A 192 -18.73 17.85 -3.77
C LYS A 192 -18.31 19.22 -4.30
N GLY A 193 -17.53 19.23 -5.39
CA GLY A 193 -17.07 20.45 -6.04
C GLY A 193 -15.93 21.21 -5.34
N THR A 194 -15.40 20.71 -4.22
CA THR A 194 -14.27 21.35 -3.51
C THR A 194 -12.91 21.02 -4.09
N HIS A 195 -12.80 20.00 -4.94
CA HIS A 195 -11.55 19.56 -5.56
C HIS A 195 -11.75 19.48 -7.08
N GLY A 196 -10.80 20.02 -7.84
CA GLY A 196 -10.78 19.95 -9.31
C GLY A 196 -10.42 18.56 -9.82
N LYS A 197 -9.67 17.78 -9.02
CA LYS A 197 -9.35 16.37 -9.29
C LYS A 197 -8.99 15.64 -8.00
N ILE A 198 -9.42 14.38 -7.92
CA ILE A 198 -9.04 13.44 -6.87
C ILE A 198 -8.46 12.21 -7.56
N TRP A 199 -7.28 11.76 -7.13
CA TRP A 199 -6.73 10.45 -7.51
C TRP A 199 -6.75 9.52 -6.30
N PHE A 200 -7.09 8.25 -6.54
CA PHE A 200 -7.04 7.19 -5.54
C PHE A 200 -6.16 6.04 -6.02
N TYR A 201 -5.08 5.79 -5.30
CA TYR A 201 -4.14 4.70 -5.52
C TYR A 201 -4.46 3.56 -4.56
N GLU A 202 -4.74 2.39 -5.11
CA GLU A 202 -5.23 1.24 -4.37
C GLU A 202 -4.89 -0.06 -5.10
N ASN A 203 -4.53 -1.09 -4.36
CA ASN A 203 -4.19 -2.42 -4.87
C ASN A 203 -5.36 -3.41 -4.77
N GLU A 204 -6.40 -3.13 -3.99
CA GLU A 204 -7.53 -4.06 -3.82
C GLU A 204 -8.67 -3.78 -4.83
N PRO A 205 -8.95 -4.70 -5.78
CA PRO A 205 -9.99 -4.51 -6.78
C PRO A 205 -11.39 -4.29 -6.19
N VAL A 206 -11.69 -4.87 -5.02
CA VAL A 206 -12.96 -4.63 -4.32
C VAL A 206 -13.14 -3.17 -3.95
N ASN A 207 -12.11 -2.53 -3.42
CA ASN A 207 -12.17 -1.11 -3.07
C ASN A 207 -12.36 -0.27 -4.33
N LEU A 208 -11.59 -0.55 -5.39
CA LEU A 208 -11.66 0.17 -6.67
C LEU A 208 -13.04 0.09 -7.35
N ASP A 209 -13.65 -1.10 -7.38
CA ASP A 209 -14.99 -1.30 -7.95
C ASP A 209 -16.06 -0.52 -7.20
N LYS A 210 -15.99 -0.53 -5.86
CA LYS A 210 -16.94 0.22 -5.04
C LYS A 210 -16.80 1.73 -5.22
N ILE A 211 -15.58 2.25 -5.22
CA ILE A 211 -15.34 3.68 -5.42
C ILE A 211 -15.71 4.12 -6.84
N ARG A 212 -15.41 3.37 -7.92
CA ARG A 212 -15.79 3.80 -9.29
C ARG A 212 -17.30 3.93 -9.49
N VAL A 213 -18.07 3.04 -8.85
CA VAL A 213 -19.54 3.06 -8.98
C VAL A 213 -20.13 4.23 -8.19
N ARG A 214 -19.62 4.46 -6.98
CA ARG A 214 -20.17 5.44 -6.05
C ARG A 214 -19.65 6.87 -6.28
N HIS A 215 -18.40 6.99 -6.72
CA HIS A 215 -17.66 8.24 -6.91
C HIS A 215 -16.96 8.27 -8.28
N PRO A 216 -17.71 8.32 -9.39
CA PRO A 216 -17.14 8.31 -10.75
C PRO A 216 -16.24 9.54 -11.04
N GLU A 217 -16.29 10.57 -10.21
CA GLU A 217 -15.39 11.73 -10.27
C GLU A 217 -13.96 11.44 -9.79
N VAL A 218 -13.78 10.36 -9.01
CA VAL A 218 -12.46 9.96 -8.49
C VAL A 218 -11.71 9.18 -9.55
N GLU A 219 -10.52 9.64 -9.88
CA GLU A 219 -9.64 8.95 -10.79
C GLU A 219 -8.96 7.78 -10.08
N LEU A 220 -9.21 6.57 -10.55
CA LEU A 220 -8.67 5.36 -9.94
C LEU A 220 -7.38 4.92 -10.61
N ILE A 221 -6.35 4.70 -9.81
CA ILE A 221 -5.08 4.12 -10.23
C ILE A 221 -4.92 2.77 -9.53
N PHE A 222 -4.91 1.69 -10.31
CA PHE A 222 -4.68 0.35 -9.78
C PHE A 222 -3.19 0.13 -9.56
N VAL A 223 -2.81 -0.24 -8.34
CA VAL A 223 -1.44 -0.65 -8.02
C VAL A 223 -1.38 -2.18 -8.05
N ASP A 224 -0.84 -2.73 -9.13
CA ASP A 224 -0.80 -4.18 -9.44
C ASP A 224 0.26 -4.90 -8.61
N THR A 225 -0.05 -5.05 -7.32
CA THR A 225 0.69 -5.84 -6.34
C THR A 225 -0.21 -6.95 -5.82
N THR A 226 0.12 -7.54 -4.66
CA THR A 226 -0.75 -8.56 -4.05
C THR A 226 -2.07 -7.97 -3.56
N HIS A 227 -3.16 -8.73 -3.73
CA HIS A 227 -4.51 -8.37 -3.29
C HIS A 227 -5.30 -9.64 -2.94
N SER A 228 -6.51 -9.48 -2.37
CA SER A 228 -7.30 -10.60 -1.84
C SER A 228 -7.80 -11.62 -2.87
N ARG A 229 -7.76 -11.25 -4.15
CA ARG A 229 -8.32 -12.01 -5.29
C ARG A 229 -9.82 -12.32 -5.15
N LYS A 230 -10.55 -11.59 -4.29
CA LYS A 230 -12.02 -11.65 -4.22
C LYS A 230 -12.67 -11.20 -5.53
N MET A 231 -11.98 -10.34 -6.28
CA MET A 231 -12.32 -9.94 -7.64
C MET A 231 -11.06 -9.95 -8.53
N PRO A 232 -11.23 -10.12 -9.85
CA PRO A 232 -10.12 -10.03 -10.79
C PRO A 232 -9.54 -8.61 -10.80
N SER A 233 -8.25 -8.51 -11.15
CA SER A 233 -7.61 -7.22 -11.39
C SER A 233 -8.33 -6.46 -12.51
N PRO A 234 -8.54 -5.14 -12.37
CA PRO A 234 -9.18 -4.36 -13.39
C PRO A 234 -8.28 -4.22 -14.62
N SER A 235 -8.80 -4.54 -15.80
CA SER A 235 -8.07 -4.41 -17.08
C SER A 235 -8.27 -3.05 -17.75
N ASP A 236 -9.21 -2.24 -17.25
CA ASP A 236 -9.65 -0.98 -17.82
C ASP A 236 -9.05 0.27 -17.14
N LEU A 237 -8.46 0.10 -15.96
CA LEU A 237 -7.85 1.20 -15.21
C LEU A 237 -6.41 1.46 -15.63
N ARG A 238 -5.93 2.67 -15.31
CA ARG A 238 -4.49 2.95 -15.32
C ARG A 238 -3.81 2.12 -14.24
N THR A 239 -2.80 1.35 -14.64
CA THR A 239 -2.16 0.36 -13.78
C THR A 239 -0.67 0.63 -13.63
N ILE A 240 -0.20 0.64 -12.38
CA ILE A 240 1.22 0.77 -12.01
C ILE A 240 1.63 -0.43 -11.16
N ASP A 241 2.91 -0.82 -11.17
CA ASP A 241 3.50 -1.87 -10.33
C ASP A 241 4.46 -1.33 -9.25
N ASP A 242 4.82 -0.05 -9.37
CA ASP A 242 5.62 0.73 -8.44
C ASP A 242 5.45 2.23 -8.72
N PHE A 243 6.20 3.06 -8.01
CA PHE A 243 6.14 4.51 -8.09
C PHE A 243 7.38 5.13 -8.73
N ARG A 244 8.15 4.37 -9.53
CA ARG A 244 9.34 4.90 -10.19
C ARG A 244 8.95 5.85 -11.31
N VAL A 245 9.48 7.07 -11.24
CA VAL A 245 9.34 8.11 -12.26
C VAL A 245 10.70 8.33 -12.90
N ASP A 246 10.74 8.50 -14.23
CA ASP A 246 11.92 9.09 -14.87
C ASP A 246 11.87 10.60 -14.66
N TRP A 247 12.53 11.02 -13.58
CA TRP A 247 12.57 12.41 -13.13
C TRP A 247 13.29 13.34 -14.11
N ALA A 248 14.29 12.82 -14.84
CA ALA A 248 15.03 13.61 -15.82
C ALA A 248 14.18 13.92 -17.05
N ALA A 249 13.35 12.98 -17.50
CA ALA A 249 12.35 13.25 -18.52
C ALA A 249 11.26 14.20 -18.01
N LEU A 250 10.74 13.99 -16.79
CA LEU A 250 9.72 14.85 -16.20
C LEU A 250 10.20 16.31 -16.09
N ALA A 251 11.46 16.54 -15.69
CA ALA A 251 12.07 17.87 -15.56
C ALA A 251 11.95 18.73 -16.82
N LYS A 252 12.01 18.11 -18.00
CA LYS A 252 11.97 18.81 -19.30
C LYS A 252 10.58 19.31 -19.65
N SER A 253 9.54 18.73 -19.03
CA SER A 253 8.13 19.01 -19.33
C SER A 253 7.42 19.77 -18.20
N LEU A 254 7.99 19.80 -17.00
CA LEU A 254 7.40 20.53 -15.87
C LEU A 254 7.52 22.05 -16.04
N PRO A 255 6.51 22.81 -15.55
CA PRO A 255 6.66 24.23 -15.33
C PRO A 255 7.92 24.53 -14.50
N PRO A 256 8.75 25.54 -14.85
CA PRO A 256 10.04 25.79 -14.20
C PRO A 256 9.99 25.97 -12.68
N ILE A 257 8.85 26.40 -12.13
CA ILE A 257 8.66 26.54 -10.68
C ILE A 257 8.72 25.20 -9.93
N TYR A 258 8.39 24.09 -10.59
CA TYR A 258 8.33 22.78 -9.96
C TYR A 258 9.59 21.92 -10.16
N THR A 259 10.50 22.32 -11.05
CA THR A 259 11.73 21.54 -11.32
C THR A 259 12.66 21.49 -10.11
N ASN A 260 12.62 22.51 -9.25
CA ASN A 260 13.39 22.56 -8.00
C ASN A 260 12.96 21.50 -6.97
N PHE A 261 11.79 20.88 -7.13
CA PHE A 261 11.29 19.84 -6.23
C PHE A 261 11.65 18.43 -6.67
N ILE A 262 12.27 18.27 -7.84
CA ILE A 262 12.67 16.96 -8.34
C ILE A 262 13.65 16.29 -7.34
N PRO A 263 13.41 15.03 -6.96
CA PRO A 263 14.36 14.25 -6.17
C PRO A 263 15.75 14.23 -6.82
N ARG A 264 16.79 14.45 -6.00
CA ARG A 264 18.18 14.45 -6.45
C ARG A 264 18.78 13.05 -6.47
#